data_AF-A0A2Z2NWZ7-F1
#
_entry.id   AF-A0A2Z2NWZ7-F1
#
_cell.length_a   1.000
_cell.length_b   1.000
_cell.length_c   1.000
_cell.angle_alpha   90.00
_cell.angle_beta   90.00
_cell.angle_gamma   90.00
#
_symmetry.space_group_name_H-M   'P 1'
#
loop_
_entity.id
_entity.type
_entity.pdbx_description
1 polymer ?
#
loop_
_entity_poly.entity_id
_entity_poly.type
_entity_poly.pdbx_seq_one_letter_code
_entity_poly.pdbx_strand_id
1 'polypeptide(L)'
;MNMYLRNTIAGCIWALSTVHAQAHDFWIEPDSFTPNENQAVAISLRFGVGFNGQTLPYVNSFFTDFSLTDKNSRSHIRSRQGDDPAATITATAGAQLLGYQSVPQFVELKADKFNQYLEEEGIEYIRVERERRGESDSPAPENFVRCAKALIQTGPADQDVYRKKLGYTLELIPQSDPYQLEKDDKLQFQLLYKDKPIDGLQLQAVSKADPDNVQKIRTDMNGKASVKIDKYGVWLIKVVLILPIERRQQINNETKFALWQSYWASYVFELVDES
;
A
#
# COMPACT_ATOMS: atom_id res chain seq x y z
N MET A 1 61.81 -2.28 32.07
CA MET A 1 61.73 -2.94 30.75
C MET A 1 60.52 -3.87 30.78
N ASN A 2 59.53 -3.53 29.94
CA ASN A 2 58.34 -4.30 29.52
C ASN A 2 57.18 -4.51 30.51
N MET A 3 56.33 -3.49 30.49
CA MET A 3 54.90 -3.46 30.75
C MET A 3 54.16 -4.30 29.68
N TYR A 4 53.31 -5.25 30.09
CA TYR A 4 52.31 -5.87 29.22
C TYR A 4 50.92 -5.66 29.81
N LEU A 5 50.23 -4.63 29.30
CA LEU A 5 48.78 -4.45 29.45
C LEU A 5 48.07 -5.56 28.67
N ARG A 6 47.20 -6.31 29.35
CA ARG A 6 46.22 -7.20 28.71
C ARG A 6 45.03 -6.34 28.27
N ASN A 7 44.94 -6.05 26.97
CA ASN A 7 43.73 -5.49 26.38
C ASN A 7 42.63 -6.56 26.36
N THR A 8 41.64 -6.42 27.24
CA THR A 8 40.38 -7.15 27.13
C THR A 8 39.51 -6.40 26.12
N ILE A 9 39.45 -6.90 24.89
CA ILE A 9 38.55 -6.39 23.85
C ILE A 9 37.12 -6.80 24.26
N ALA A 10 36.35 -5.84 24.76
CA ALA A 10 34.91 -5.99 24.90
C ALA A 10 34.30 -6.00 23.48
N GLY A 11 33.92 -7.19 23.01
CA GLY A 11 33.21 -7.35 21.75
C GLY A 11 31.82 -6.73 21.85
N CYS A 12 31.64 -5.54 21.28
CA CYS A 12 30.30 -5.03 20.97
C CYS A 12 29.70 -5.92 19.87
N ILE A 13 28.89 -6.89 20.29
CA ILE A 13 27.99 -7.62 19.40
C ILE A 13 26.98 -6.60 18.90
N TRP A 14 27.24 -6.04 17.71
CA TRP A 14 26.20 -5.37 16.94
C TRP A 14 25.19 -6.45 16.57
N ALA A 15 24.07 -6.49 17.30
CA ALA A 15 22.89 -7.19 16.84
C ALA A 15 22.49 -6.56 15.52
N LEU A 16 22.89 -7.18 14.40
CA LEU A 16 22.26 -6.94 13.12
C LEU A 16 20.82 -7.38 13.27
N SER A 17 19.94 -6.43 13.59
CA SER A 17 18.51 -6.57 13.41
C SER A 17 18.31 -6.92 11.95
N THR A 18 18.11 -8.20 11.67
CA THR A 18 17.67 -8.68 10.37
C THR A 18 16.30 -8.06 10.15
N VAL A 19 16.26 -6.95 9.40
CA VAL A 19 15.02 -6.42 8.86
C VAL A 19 14.54 -7.50 7.90
N HIS A 20 13.65 -8.34 8.39
CA HIS A 20 12.97 -9.35 7.59
C HIS A 20 12.13 -8.57 6.60
N ALA A 21 12.61 -8.44 5.36
CA ALA A 21 11.81 -7.92 4.27
C ALA A 21 10.63 -8.89 4.07
N GLN A 22 9.52 -8.61 4.75
CA GLN A 22 8.26 -9.18 4.33
C GLN A 22 7.73 -8.31 3.20
N ALA A 23 6.88 -8.90 2.38
CA ALA A 23 6.04 -8.18 1.45
C ALA A 23 5.03 -7.36 2.27
N HIS A 24 5.50 -6.23 2.81
CA HIS A 24 4.72 -5.38 3.69
C HIS A 24 3.71 -4.57 2.89
N ASP A 25 2.53 -4.40 3.49
CA ASP A 25 1.51 -3.46 3.01
C ASP A 25 2.10 -2.07 2.87
N PHE A 26 1.50 -1.28 2.00
CA PHE A 26 1.81 0.14 1.89
C PHE A 26 0.53 0.97 1.83
N TRP A 27 0.48 2.04 2.61
CA TRP A 27 -0.68 2.93 2.65
C TRP A 27 -0.28 4.37 2.94
N ILE A 28 -1.18 5.29 2.59
CA ILE A 28 -1.11 6.71 2.96
C ILE A 28 -1.93 6.87 4.24
N GLU A 29 -1.36 7.44 5.28
CA GLU A 29 -2.03 7.69 6.56
C GLU A 29 -1.95 9.18 6.92
N PRO A 30 -3.04 9.93 6.68
CA PRO A 30 -3.27 11.22 7.32
C PRO A 30 -3.33 11.07 8.84
N ASP A 31 -2.84 12.07 9.57
CA ASP A 31 -3.05 12.17 11.03
C ASP A 31 -4.50 12.51 11.40
N SER A 32 -5.29 13.02 10.45
CA SER A 32 -6.73 13.21 10.56
C SER A 32 -7.42 12.92 9.22
N PHE A 33 -8.46 12.09 9.26
CA PHE A 33 -9.30 11.79 8.09
C PHE A 33 -10.50 12.74 7.97
N THR A 34 -10.90 13.37 9.07
CA THR A 34 -11.95 14.40 9.13
C THR A 34 -11.45 15.73 9.69
N PRO A 35 -10.48 16.39 9.02
CA PRO A 35 -9.94 17.65 9.50
C PRO A 35 -10.97 18.79 9.38
N ASN A 36 -10.77 19.86 10.17
CA ASN A 36 -11.47 21.12 9.96
C ASN A 36 -10.90 21.86 8.72
N GLU A 37 -11.70 22.74 8.13
CA GLU A 37 -11.22 23.57 7.01
C GLU A 37 -10.03 24.44 7.44
N ASN A 38 -9.00 24.51 6.60
CA ASN A 38 -7.72 25.17 6.84
C ASN A 38 -6.83 24.50 7.91
N GLN A 39 -7.22 23.35 8.45
CA GLN A 39 -6.36 22.57 9.34
C GLN A 39 -5.16 21.99 8.58
N ALA A 40 -3.98 22.02 9.20
CA ALA A 40 -2.83 21.29 8.71
C ALA A 40 -2.98 19.80 8.99
N VAL A 41 -2.74 18.98 7.97
CA VAL A 41 -2.85 17.51 8.05
C VAL A 41 -1.51 16.91 7.66
N ALA A 42 -0.88 16.20 8.59
CA ALA A 42 0.37 15.49 8.33
C ALA A 42 0.08 14.19 7.57
N ILE A 43 0.82 13.95 6.48
CA ILE A 43 0.65 12.79 5.61
C ILE A 43 1.84 11.86 5.76
N SER A 44 1.62 10.69 6.35
CA SER A 44 2.62 9.64 6.48
C SER A 44 2.47 8.62 5.36
N LEU A 45 3.57 8.29 4.68
CA LEU A 45 3.63 7.12 3.79
C LEU A 45 4.13 5.95 4.64
N ARG A 46 3.35 4.88 4.77
CA ARG A 46 3.68 3.80 5.72
C ARG A 46 3.80 2.47 5.02
N PHE A 47 4.65 1.60 5.59
CA PHE A 47 4.68 0.20 5.23
C PHE A 47 4.76 -0.70 6.46
N GLY A 48 4.04 -1.82 6.43
CA GLY A 48 3.91 -2.69 7.59
C GLY A 48 2.86 -3.78 7.43
N VAL A 49 2.32 -4.26 8.54
CA VAL A 49 1.23 -5.26 8.59
C VAL A 49 0.22 -4.80 9.64
N GLY A 50 -1.08 -4.83 9.32
CA GLY A 50 -2.15 -4.54 10.28
C GLY A 50 -2.03 -3.15 10.95
N PHE A 51 -1.70 -2.10 10.18
CA PHE A 51 -1.41 -0.75 10.67
C PHE A 51 -0.20 -0.60 11.61
N ASN A 52 0.55 -1.67 11.85
CA ASN A 52 1.84 -1.60 12.52
C ASN A 52 2.95 -1.55 11.48
N GLY A 53 3.68 -0.43 11.43
CA GLY A 53 4.61 -0.19 10.35
C GLY A 53 5.51 1.01 10.56
N GLN A 54 6.51 1.09 9.69
CA GLN A 54 7.45 2.20 9.61
C GLN A 54 6.96 3.24 8.59
N THR A 55 7.48 4.45 8.69
CA THR A 55 7.25 5.54 7.75
C THR A 55 8.32 5.54 6.65
N LEU A 56 7.95 6.06 5.48
CA LEU A 56 8.87 6.42 4.42
C LEU A 56 8.93 7.94 4.30
N PRO A 57 10.14 8.52 4.19
CA PRO A 57 10.28 9.94 3.98
C PRO A 57 9.87 10.35 2.56
N TYR A 58 9.67 11.64 2.35
CA TYR A 58 9.49 12.24 1.04
C TYR A 58 10.77 12.12 0.21
N VAL A 59 10.72 11.32 -0.85
CA VAL A 59 11.84 11.16 -1.79
C VAL A 59 11.29 11.21 -3.21
N ASN A 60 11.60 12.30 -3.93
CA ASN A 60 11.05 12.53 -5.29
C ASN A 60 11.33 11.36 -6.25
N SER A 61 12.46 10.67 -6.11
CA SER A 61 12.82 9.54 -6.97
C SER A 61 12.08 8.25 -6.64
N PHE A 62 11.30 8.18 -5.55
CA PHE A 62 10.56 6.97 -5.17
C PHE A 62 9.20 6.86 -5.85
N PHE A 63 8.68 7.93 -6.45
CA PHE A 63 7.34 7.94 -7.01
C PHE A 63 7.25 8.64 -8.37
N THR A 64 6.29 8.15 -9.15
CA THR A 64 5.81 8.79 -10.39
C THR A 64 4.67 9.76 -10.13
N ASP A 65 3.94 9.57 -9.02
CA ASP A 65 2.89 10.48 -8.57
C ASP A 65 2.82 10.50 -7.03
N PHE A 66 2.72 11.70 -6.47
CA PHE A 66 2.25 11.94 -5.11
C PHE A 66 1.40 13.21 -5.17
N SER A 67 0.08 13.06 -5.05
CA SER A 67 -0.87 14.10 -5.42
C SER A 67 -2.07 14.19 -4.48
N LEU A 68 -2.72 15.35 -4.52
CA LEU A 68 -3.96 15.65 -3.84
C LEU A 68 -5.00 16.04 -4.91
N THR A 69 -6.13 15.35 -4.90
CA THR A 69 -7.25 15.60 -5.81
C THR A 69 -8.45 16.10 -5.03
N ASP A 70 -9.02 17.23 -5.41
CA ASP A 70 -10.27 17.77 -4.86
C ASP A 70 -11.34 17.87 -5.96
N LYS A 71 -12.47 18.54 -5.70
CA LYS A 71 -13.52 18.77 -6.71
C LYS A 71 -13.05 19.53 -7.96
N ASN A 72 -12.06 20.40 -7.84
CA ASN A 72 -11.65 21.33 -8.89
C ASN A 72 -10.48 20.78 -9.71
N SER A 73 -9.50 20.13 -9.06
CA SER A 73 -8.23 19.80 -9.68
C SER A 73 -7.50 18.64 -9.01
N ARG A 74 -6.41 18.20 -9.65
CA ARG A 74 -5.39 17.34 -9.07
C ARG A 74 -4.07 18.10 -9.08
N SER A 75 -3.43 18.21 -7.93
CA SER A 75 -2.16 18.92 -7.74
C SER A 75 -1.11 18.01 -7.12
N HIS A 76 0.17 18.27 -7.41
CA HIS A 76 1.27 17.49 -6.82
C HIS A 76 1.50 17.95 -5.39
N ILE A 77 1.63 16.99 -4.48
CA ILE A 77 2.08 17.25 -3.11
C ILE A 77 3.60 17.43 -3.15
N ARG A 78 4.08 18.52 -2.57
CA ARG A 78 5.50 18.85 -2.50
C ARG A 78 5.92 18.95 -1.04
N SER A 79 7.04 18.34 -0.72
CA SER A 79 7.71 18.46 0.58
C SER A 79 9.22 18.58 0.39
N ARG A 80 9.99 18.75 1.47
CA ARG A 80 11.45 18.74 1.37
C ARG A 80 11.94 17.30 1.27
N GLN A 81 13.01 17.10 0.51
CA GLN A 81 13.67 15.82 0.37
C GLN A 81 14.11 15.30 1.75
N GLY A 82 13.61 14.14 2.16
CA GLY A 82 13.88 13.52 3.45
C GLY A 82 12.87 13.82 4.56
N ASP A 83 11.83 14.64 4.32
CA ASP A 83 10.81 14.93 5.33
C ASP A 83 10.04 13.67 5.74
N ASP A 84 9.81 13.50 7.04
CA ASP A 84 8.98 12.46 7.64
C ASP A 84 8.23 13.06 8.86
N PRO A 85 6.90 13.27 8.82
CA PRO A 85 5.93 12.85 7.79
C PRO A 85 6.24 13.36 6.38
N ALA A 86 5.90 12.54 5.37
CA ALA A 86 6.26 12.79 3.98
C ALA A 86 5.68 14.10 3.42
N ALA A 87 4.60 14.62 3.99
CA ALA A 87 4.13 15.96 3.66
C ALA A 87 3.24 16.53 4.78
N THR A 88 2.95 17.82 4.68
CA THR A 88 1.83 18.44 5.37
C THR A 88 0.99 19.17 4.32
N ILE A 89 -0.32 18.92 4.31
CA ILE A 89 -1.27 19.62 3.46
C ILE A 89 -2.18 20.52 4.30
N THR A 90 -2.82 21.50 3.66
CA THR A 90 -3.92 22.26 4.27
C THR A 90 -5.23 21.68 3.77
N ALA A 91 -6.09 21.23 4.70
CA ALA A 91 -7.39 20.70 4.37
C ALA A 91 -8.30 21.78 3.79
N THR A 92 -9.04 21.45 2.73
CA THR A 92 -10.05 22.31 2.10
C THR A 92 -11.42 21.72 2.31
N ALA A 93 -12.47 22.55 2.29
CA ALA A 93 -13.85 22.08 2.33
C ALA A 93 -14.14 21.03 1.25
N GLY A 94 -14.88 19.98 1.63
CA GLY A 94 -15.24 18.86 0.76
C GLY A 94 -14.31 17.66 0.87
N ALA A 95 -14.47 16.76 -0.09
CA ALA A 95 -13.68 15.54 -0.18
C ALA A 95 -12.33 15.80 -0.84
N GLN A 96 -11.26 15.21 -0.29
CA GLN A 96 -9.94 15.25 -0.92
C GLN A 96 -9.32 13.84 -0.97
N LEU A 97 -8.86 13.44 -2.15
CA LEU A 97 -8.25 12.14 -2.42
C LEU A 97 -6.74 12.30 -2.60
N LEU A 98 -5.99 11.76 -1.64
CA LEU A 98 -4.56 11.57 -1.71
C LEU A 98 -4.26 10.39 -2.63
N GLY A 99 -3.19 10.52 -3.41
CA GLY A 99 -2.72 9.46 -4.29
C GLY A 99 -1.19 9.35 -4.28
N TYR A 100 -0.69 8.11 -4.33
CA TYR A 100 0.72 7.79 -4.47
C TYR A 100 0.92 6.62 -5.45
N GLN A 101 1.78 6.79 -6.46
CA GLN A 101 2.28 5.70 -7.27
C GLN A 101 3.80 5.66 -7.27
N SER A 102 4.40 4.58 -6.76
CA SER A 102 5.86 4.44 -6.74
C SER A 102 6.45 4.28 -8.14
N VAL A 103 7.75 4.51 -8.28
CA VAL A 103 8.52 3.87 -9.36
C VAL A 103 8.64 2.37 -9.08
N PRO A 104 8.95 1.51 -10.07
CA PRO A 104 9.28 0.12 -9.80
C PRO A 104 10.49 -0.01 -8.88
N GLN A 105 10.36 -0.83 -7.84
CA GLN A 105 11.45 -1.16 -6.92
C GLN A 105 11.73 -2.66 -6.94
N PHE A 106 12.98 -3.05 -6.74
CA PHE A 106 13.42 -4.44 -6.77
C PHE A 106 13.52 -5.01 -5.35
N VAL A 107 13.03 -6.24 -5.17
CA VAL A 107 13.25 -7.07 -3.98
C VAL A 107 13.54 -8.50 -4.41
N GLU A 108 14.32 -9.23 -3.63
CA GLU A 108 14.49 -10.67 -3.81
C GLU A 108 14.15 -11.37 -2.51
N LEU A 109 13.08 -12.16 -2.53
CA LEU A 109 12.64 -12.94 -1.39
C LEU A 109 13.15 -14.38 -1.51
N LYS A 110 13.52 -14.97 -0.37
CA LYS A 110 13.78 -16.41 -0.28
C LYS A 110 12.51 -17.19 -0.61
N ALA A 111 12.68 -18.42 -1.09
CA ALA A 111 11.59 -19.26 -1.57
C ALA A 111 10.47 -19.45 -0.54
N ASP A 112 10.83 -19.75 0.71
CA ASP A 112 9.93 -19.92 1.85
C ASP A 112 9.12 -18.64 2.12
N LYS A 113 9.79 -17.48 2.14
CA LYS A 113 9.15 -16.19 2.36
C LYS A 113 8.23 -15.77 1.24
N PHE A 114 8.62 -16.01 -0.01
CA PHE A 114 7.75 -15.74 -1.15
C PHE A 114 6.53 -16.67 -1.14
N ASN A 115 6.70 -17.96 -0.86
CA ASN A 115 5.58 -18.91 -0.78
C ASN A 115 4.59 -18.54 0.33
N GLN A 116 5.09 -18.15 1.51
CA GLN A 116 4.26 -17.65 2.61
C GLN A 116 3.48 -16.40 2.18
N TYR A 117 4.14 -15.44 1.54
CA TYR A 117 3.50 -14.24 1.00
C TYR A 117 2.39 -14.56 -0.01
N LEU A 118 2.63 -15.48 -0.96
CA LEU A 118 1.61 -15.89 -1.93
C LEU A 118 0.39 -16.51 -1.25
N GLU A 119 0.58 -17.25 -0.15
CA GLU A 119 -0.53 -17.83 0.61
C GLU A 119 -1.30 -16.77 1.40
N GLU A 120 -0.60 -15.88 2.11
CA GLU A 120 -1.19 -14.81 2.91
C GLU A 120 -2.06 -13.89 2.04
N GLU A 121 -1.55 -13.52 0.86
CA GLU A 121 -2.20 -12.64 -0.10
C GLU A 121 -3.20 -13.35 -1.04
N GLY A 122 -3.29 -14.68 -1.01
CA GLY A 122 -4.21 -15.43 -1.88
C GLY A 122 -3.85 -15.36 -3.36
N ILE A 123 -2.58 -15.63 -3.67
CA ILE A 123 -1.98 -15.54 -5.01
C ILE A 123 -1.64 -16.95 -5.52
N GLU A 124 -2.65 -17.80 -5.57
CA GLU A 124 -2.48 -19.23 -5.88
C GLU A 124 -1.98 -19.45 -7.32
N TYR A 125 -2.38 -18.58 -8.25
CA TYR A 125 -2.01 -18.67 -9.66
C TYR A 125 -0.50 -18.54 -9.89
N ILE A 126 0.21 -17.73 -9.07
CA ILE A 126 1.68 -17.66 -9.12
C ILE A 126 2.31 -18.88 -8.48
N ARG A 127 1.73 -19.41 -7.38
CA ARG A 127 2.22 -20.66 -6.78
C ARG A 127 2.18 -21.81 -7.79
N VAL A 128 1.08 -21.96 -8.52
CA VAL A 128 0.92 -22.94 -9.59
C VAL A 128 1.94 -22.71 -10.71
N GLU A 129 2.17 -21.46 -11.13
CA GLU A 129 3.15 -21.16 -12.17
C GLU A 129 4.59 -21.47 -11.73
N ARG A 130 4.94 -21.18 -10.47
CA ARG A 130 6.25 -21.55 -9.90
C ARG A 130 6.46 -23.06 -9.88
N GLU A 131 5.44 -23.81 -9.46
CA GLU A 131 5.49 -25.28 -9.47
C GLU A 131 5.69 -25.81 -10.90
N ARG A 132 4.93 -25.29 -11.86
CA ARG A 132 5.06 -25.65 -13.28
C ARG A 132 6.45 -25.36 -13.85
N ARG A 133 7.12 -24.32 -13.35
CA ARG A 133 8.50 -23.94 -13.74
C ARG A 133 9.60 -24.67 -12.94
N GLY A 134 9.24 -25.46 -11.92
CA GLY A 134 10.23 -26.04 -10.99
C GLY A 134 10.93 -24.98 -10.13
N GLU A 135 10.28 -23.85 -9.89
CA GLU A 135 10.84 -22.68 -9.18
C GLU A 135 10.39 -22.59 -7.72
N SER A 136 9.63 -23.57 -7.20
CA SER A 136 9.04 -23.55 -5.86
C SER A 136 10.06 -23.34 -4.73
N ASP A 137 11.27 -23.88 -4.90
CA ASP A 137 12.37 -23.81 -3.92
C ASP A 137 13.44 -22.76 -4.28
N SER A 138 13.21 -21.97 -5.35
CA SER A 138 14.12 -20.92 -5.81
C SER A 138 13.76 -19.55 -5.21
N PRO A 139 14.72 -18.62 -5.04
CA PRO A 139 14.40 -17.23 -4.73
C PRO A 139 13.49 -16.60 -5.78
N ALA A 140 12.71 -15.60 -5.36
CA ALA A 140 11.78 -14.87 -6.21
C ALA A 140 12.22 -13.40 -6.31
N PRO A 141 13.04 -13.05 -7.32
CA PRO A 141 13.34 -11.65 -7.62
C PRO A 141 12.12 -10.99 -8.25
N GLU A 142 11.68 -9.90 -7.66
CA GLU A 142 10.41 -9.22 -7.92
C GLU A 142 10.65 -7.72 -8.09
N ASN A 143 10.04 -7.15 -9.12
CA ASN A 143 9.79 -5.72 -9.18
C ASN A 143 8.41 -5.44 -8.62
N PHE A 144 8.27 -4.46 -7.74
CA PHE A 144 6.98 -4.06 -7.20
C PHE A 144 6.70 -2.58 -7.44
N VAL A 145 5.43 -2.25 -7.62
CA VAL A 145 4.90 -0.88 -7.70
C VAL A 145 3.79 -0.74 -6.68
N ARG A 146 3.80 0.35 -5.90
CA ARG A 146 2.77 0.70 -4.92
C ARG A 146 1.83 1.75 -5.51
N CYS A 147 0.53 1.53 -5.40
CA CYS A 147 -0.57 2.33 -5.93
C CYS A 147 -1.55 2.63 -4.79
N ALA A 148 -1.22 3.60 -3.94
CA ALA A 148 -2.00 3.88 -2.74
C ALA A 148 -2.89 5.11 -2.91
N LYS A 149 -4.07 5.07 -2.29
CA LYS A 149 -4.99 6.19 -2.17
C LYS A 149 -5.48 6.34 -0.74
N ALA A 150 -5.77 7.56 -0.32
CA ALA A 150 -6.44 7.82 0.95
C ALA A 150 -7.46 8.95 0.78
N LEU A 151 -8.63 8.80 1.38
CA LEU A 151 -9.72 9.77 1.30
C LEU A 151 -9.87 10.51 2.62
N ILE A 152 -9.79 11.83 2.59
CA ILE A 152 -10.13 12.71 3.72
C ILE A 152 -11.38 13.52 3.38
N GLN A 153 -12.15 13.90 4.40
CA GLN A 153 -13.40 14.61 4.25
C GLN A 153 -13.49 15.79 5.23
N THR A 154 -13.64 17.00 4.70
CA THR A 154 -13.82 18.22 5.49
C THR A 154 -15.25 18.73 5.33
N GLY A 155 -16.10 18.52 6.34
CA GLY A 155 -17.51 18.90 6.25
C GLY A 155 -18.28 18.08 5.20
N PRO A 156 -19.36 18.60 4.60
CA PRO A 156 -20.17 17.86 3.63
C PRO A 156 -19.40 17.49 2.36
N ALA A 157 -19.71 16.32 1.79
CA ALA A 157 -19.19 15.93 0.48
C ALA A 157 -19.71 16.89 -0.60
N ASP A 158 -18.83 17.32 -1.49
CA ASP A 158 -19.12 18.32 -2.52
C ASP A 158 -19.18 17.75 -3.94
N GLN A 159 -18.47 16.65 -4.20
CA GLN A 159 -18.50 15.84 -5.43
C GLN A 159 -18.06 14.39 -5.13
N ASP A 160 -18.17 13.52 -6.12
CA ASP A 160 -17.72 12.13 -6.04
C ASP A 160 -16.20 11.96 -6.17
N VAL A 161 -15.43 12.73 -5.39
CA VAL A 161 -13.96 12.67 -5.34
C VAL A 161 -13.48 11.27 -4.91
N TYR A 162 -14.23 10.60 -4.01
CA TYR A 162 -13.93 9.25 -3.52
C TYR A 162 -13.69 8.21 -4.63
N ARG A 163 -14.41 8.34 -5.76
CA ARG A 163 -14.32 7.39 -6.89
C ARG A 163 -13.52 7.91 -8.08
N LYS A 164 -12.80 9.04 -7.94
CA LYS A 164 -11.95 9.54 -9.03
C LYS A 164 -10.86 8.52 -9.38
N LYS A 165 -10.70 8.28 -10.69
CA LYS A 165 -9.59 7.51 -11.25
C LYS A 165 -8.35 8.38 -11.30
N LEU A 166 -7.25 7.89 -10.73
CA LEU A 166 -5.94 8.55 -10.77
C LEU A 166 -5.05 8.00 -11.90
N GLY A 167 -5.50 6.94 -12.59
CA GLY A 167 -4.77 6.32 -13.71
C GLY A 167 -3.64 5.40 -13.21
N TYR A 168 -3.80 4.82 -12.02
CA TYR A 168 -2.80 3.94 -11.45
C TYR A 168 -2.84 2.56 -12.10
N THR A 169 -1.69 1.90 -12.10
CA THR A 169 -1.54 0.63 -12.81
C THR A 169 -2.46 -0.46 -12.25
N LEU A 170 -2.62 -0.50 -10.92
CA LEU A 170 -3.66 -1.26 -10.22
C LEU A 170 -4.42 -0.27 -9.34
N GLU A 171 -5.74 -0.21 -9.48
CA GLU A 171 -6.53 0.86 -8.87
C GLU A 171 -7.83 0.32 -8.24
N LEU A 172 -7.99 0.58 -6.94
CA LEU A 172 -9.23 0.35 -6.19
C LEU A 172 -10.13 1.59 -6.25
N ILE A 173 -11.40 1.41 -6.60
CA ILE A 173 -12.37 2.50 -6.74
C ILE A 173 -13.64 2.16 -5.95
N PRO A 174 -13.90 2.83 -4.82
CA PRO A 174 -15.17 2.65 -4.10
C PRO A 174 -16.36 3.08 -4.99
N GLN A 175 -17.46 2.33 -4.90
CA GLN A 175 -18.67 2.55 -5.72
C GLN A 175 -19.72 3.44 -5.03
N SER A 176 -19.54 3.70 -3.74
CA SER A 176 -20.30 4.66 -2.94
C SER A 176 -19.33 5.47 -2.07
N ASP A 177 -19.76 6.63 -1.58
CA ASP A 177 -18.95 7.47 -0.72
C ASP A 177 -18.72 6.79 0.64
N PRO A 178 -17.47 6.50 1.05
CA PRO A 178 -17.21 5.91 2.35
C PRO A 178 -17.70 6.73 3.55
N TYR A 179 -17.80 8.06 3.41
CA TYR A 179 -18.30 8.97 4.46
C TYR A 179 -19.82 9.10 4.49
N GLN A 180 -20.54 8.37 3.64
CA GLN A 180 -22.00 8.27 3.66
C GLN A 180 -22.48 6.88 4.11
N LEU A 181 -21.55 6.04 4.59
CA LEU A 181 -21.86 4.70 5.08
C LEU A 181 -22.26 4.75 6.56
N GLU A 182 -23.13 3.83 6.94
CA GLU A 182 -23.35 3.46 8.33
C GLU A 182 -22.55 2.21 8.69
N LYS A 183 -22.40 1.95 9.99
CA LYS A 183 -21.81 0.70 10.46
C LYS A 183 -22.63 -0.49 9.95
N ASP A 184 -21.91 -1.55 9.56
CA ASP A 184 -22.42 -2.77 8.96
C ASP A 184 -22.88 -2.67 7.49
N ASP A 185 -22.78 -1.48 6.88
CA ASP A 185 -23.00 -1.33 5.43
C ASP A 185 -21.97 -2.10 4.61
N LYS A 186 -22.34 -2.36 3.35
CA LYS A 186 -21.45 -2.96 2.36
C LYS A 186 -20.90 -1.88 1.42
N LEU A 187 -19.57 -1.75 1.41
CA LEU A 187 -18.87 -0.93 0.42
C LEU A 187 -18.36 -1.82 -0.71
N GLN A 188 -18.85 -1.60 -1.93
CA GLN A 188 -18.34 -2.25 -3.13
C GLN A 188 -17.14 -1.48 -3.69
N PHE A 189 -16.10 -2.22 -4.06
CA PHE A 189 -14.95 -1.71 -4.81
C PHE A 189 -14.96 -2.27 -6.23
N GLN A 190 -14.65 -1.42 -7.20
CA GLN A 190 -14.21 -1.80 -8.52
C GLN A 190 -12.68 -1.81 -8.53
N LEU A 191 -12.10 -2.96 -8.87
CA LEU A 191 -10.68 -3.12 -9.11
C LEU A 191 -10.40 -3.02 -10.61
N LEU A 192 -9.42 -2.20 -10.97
CA LEU A 192 -8.93 -2.05 -12.34
C LEU A 192 -7.44 -2.35 -12.41
N TYR A 193 -7.02 -3.11 -13.41
CA TYR A 193 -5.63 -3.22 -13.85
C TYR A 193 -5.50 -2.57 -15.22
N LYS A 194 -4.66 -1.53 -15.33
CA LYS A 194 -4.49 -0.72 -16.55
C LYS A 194 -5.84 -0.27 -17.13
N ASP A 195 -6.65 0.35 -16.29
CA ASP A 195 -8.01 0.85 -16.58
C ASP A 195 -9.05 -0.21 -17.00
N LYS A 196 -8.74 -1.51 -16.89
CA LYS A 196 -9.67 -2.60 -17.20
C LYS A 196 -10.02 -3.40 -15.96
N PRO A 197 -11.28 -3.84 -15.79
CA PRO A 197 -11.65 -4.76 -14.73
C PRO A 197 -10.77 -6.01 -14.70
N ILE A 198 -10.44 -6.49 -13.50
CA ILE A 198 -9.66 -7.72 -13.29
C ILE A 198 -10.31 -8.61 -12.24
N ASP A 199 -10.49 -9.87 -12.59
CA ASP A 199 -11.21 -10.88 -11.83
C ASP A 199 -10.27 -11.73 -10.96
N GLY A 200 -10.85 -12.43 -9.98
CA GLY A 200 -10.17 -13.47 -9.21
C GLY A 200 -9.08 -13.01 -8.24
N LEU A 201 -8.84 -11.70 -8.10
CA LEU A 201 -7.87 -11.17 -7.15
C LEU A 201 -8.47 -11.10 -5.74
N GLN A 202 -7.66 -11.42 -4.73
CA GLN A 202 -8.06 -11.33 -3.34
C GLN A 202 -7.92 -9.90 -2.83
N LEU A 203 -9.06 -9.25 -2.65
CA LEU A 203 -9.16 -8.03 -1.87
C LEU A 203 -9.20 -8.38 -0.39
N GLN A 204 -8.37 -7.71 0.40
CA GLN A 204 -8.41 -7.79 1.85
C GLN A 204 -8.88 -6.46 2.44
N ALA A 205 -9.71 -6.53 3.47
CA ALA A 205 -10.13 -5.38 4.25
C ALA A 205 -9.72 -5.54 5.71
N VAL A 206 -9.02 -4.54 6.21
CA VAL A 206 -8.44 -4.52 7.56
C VAL A 206 -8.95 -3.28 8.27
N SER A 207 -9.62 -3.46 9.40
CA SER A 207 -9.95 -2.35 10.31
C SER A 207 -8.77 -2.09 11.24
N LYS A 208 -8.40 -0.83 11.43
CA LYS A 208 -7.38 -0.45 12.43
C LYS A 208 -7.82 -0.76 13.86
N ALA A 209 -9.13 -0.79 14.11
CA ALA A 209 -9.70 -1.13 15.41
C ALA A 209 -9.65 -2.64 15.72
N ASP A 210 -9.50 -3.48 14.70
CA ASP A 210 -9.49 -4.95 14.82
C ASP A 210 -8.61 -5.56 13.71
N PRO A 211 -7.29 -5.31 13.73
CA PRO A 211 -6.40 -5.60 12.60
C PRO A 211 -6.20 -7.10 12.34
N ASP A 212 -6.48 -7.96 13.32
CA ASP A 212 -6.35 -9.41 13.19
C ASP A 212 -7.56 -10.04 12.47
N ASN A 213 -8.70 -9.35 12.41
CA ASN A 213 -9.92 -9.84 11.77
C ASN A 213 -10.01 -9.38 10.31
N VAL A 214 -9.14 -9.92 9.46
CA VAL A 214 -9.05 -9.57 8.04
C VAL A 214 -10.17 -10.22 7.24
N GLN A 215 -10.99 -9.41 6.56
CA GLN A 215 -11.94 -9.93 5.57
C GLN A 215 -11.21 -10.19 4.26
N LYS A 216 -11.43 -11.36 3.64
CA LYS A 216 -10.84 -11.75 2.35
C LYS A 216 -11.95 -12.03 1.33
N ILE A 217 -11.99 -11.28 0.24
CA ILE A 217 -13.04 -11.34 -0.79
C ILE A 217 -12.38 -11.38 -2.17
N ARG A 218 -12.86 -12.25 -3.06
CA ARG A 218 -12.37 -12.32 -4.45
C ARG A 218 -13.16 -11.36 -5.35
N THR A 219 -12.47 -10.70 -6.29
CA THR A 219 -13.14 -9.93 -7.33
C THR A 219 -13.90 -10.84 -8.29
N ASP A 220 -15.10 -10.43 -8.68
CA ASP A 220 -15.91 -11.11 -9.69
C ASP A 220 -15.39 -10.85 -11.13
N MET A 221 -16.08 -11.41 -12.13
CA MET A 221 -15.74 -11.23 -13.55
C MET A 221 -15.78 -9.78 -14.05
N ASN A 222 -16.45 -8.89 -13.31
CA ASN A 222 -16.50 -7.45 -13.58
C ASN A 222 -15.49 -6.69 -12.72
N GLY A 223 -14.58 -7.38 -12.03
CA GLY A 223 -13.58 -6.79 -11.14
C GLY A 223 -14.17 -6.19 -9.86
N LYS A 224 -15.33 -6.66 -9.39
CA LYS A 224 -16.01 -6.10 -8.22
C LYS A 224 -15.87 -7.00 -7.00
N ALA A 225 -15.68 -6.38 -5.83
CA ALA A 225 -15.68 -7.07 -4.53
C ALA A 225 -16.40 -6.19 -3.50
N SER A 226 -17.18 -6.78 -2.60
CA SER A 226 -17.94 -6.03 -1.57
C SER A 226 -17.44 -6.40 -0.19
N VAL A 227 -17.10 -5.37 0.59
CA VAL A 227 -16.59 -5.47 1.97
C VAL A 227 -17.68 -5.01 2.92
N LYS A 228 -17.79 -5.66 4.08
CA LYS A 228 -18.67 -5.17 5.16
C LYS A 228 -17.88 -4.20 6.04
N ILE A 229 -18.37 -2.99 6.27
CA ILE A 229 -17.69 -2.00 7.13
C ILE A 229 -18.29 -2.10 8.54
N ASP A 230 -17.82 -3.07 9.32
CA ASP A 230 -18.43 -3.49 10.59
C ASP A 230 -17.76 -2.88 11.85
N LYS A 231 -16.85 -1.93 11.65
CA LYS A 231 -16.11 -1.22 12.70
C LYS A 231 -16.05 0.27 12.35
N TYR A 232 -16.19 1.12 13.37
CA TYR A 232 -15.80 2.53 13.26
C TYR A 232 -14.28 2.66 13.18
N GLY A 233 -13.82 3.82 12.71
CA GLY A 233 -12.41 4.16 12.56
C GLY A 233 -11.85 3.81 11.18
N VAL A 234 -10.52 3.74 11.11
CA VAL A 234 -9.77 3.64 9.86
C VAL A 234 -9.84 2.25 9.25
N TRP A 235 -10.10 2.17 7.95
CA TRP A 235 -10.09 0.97 7.14
C TRP A 235 -9.00 1.02 6.07
N LEU A 236 -8.26 -0.08 5.93
CA LEU A 236 -7.31 -0.31 4.84
C LEU A 236 -7.88 -1.41 3.94
N ILE A 237 -8.15 -1.05 2.69
CA ILE A 237 -8.51 -1.98 1.64
C ILE A 237 -7.30 -2.20 0.76
N LYS A 238 -6.89 -3.46 0.57
CA LYS A 238 -5.66 -3.81 -0.16
C LYS A 238 -5.88 -4.96 -1.13
N VAL A 239 -5.08 -4.99 -2.19
CA VAL A 239 -5.03 -6.09 -3.16
C VAL A 239 -3.69 -6.12 -3.85
N VAL A 240 -3.22 -7.33 -4.18
CA VAL A 240 -1.94 -7.55 -4.86
C VAL A 240 -2.18 -8.33 -6.15
N LEU A 241 -1.64 -7.79 -7.25
CA LEU A 241 -1.50 -8.48 -8.52
C LEU A 241 -0.02 -8.79 -8.73
N ILE A 242 0.32 -10.04 -9.08
CA ILE A 242 1.65 -10.43 -9.52
C ILE A 242 1.54 -10.97 -10.93
N LEU A 243 2.52 -10.68 -11.79
CA LEU A 243 2.61 -11.21 -13.13
C LEU A 243 4.01 -11.79 -13.36
N PRO A 244 4.14 -12.90 -14.11
CA PRO A 244 5.44 -13.34 -14.58
C PRO A 244 6.05 -12.32 -15.55
N ILE A 245 7.35 -12.11 -15.45
CA ILE A 245 8.13 -11.36 -16.43
C ILE A 245 8.69 -12.35 -17.46
N GLU A 246 8.15 -12.32 -18.67
CA GLU A 246 8.52 -13.27 -19.74
C GLU A 246 9.93 -13.05 -20.31
N ARG A 247 10.44 -11.80 -20.27
CA ARG A 247 11.79 -11.46 -20.73
C ARG A 247 12.57 -10.84 -19.59
N ARG A 248 13.66 -11.49 -19.18
CA ARG A 248 14.61 -10.97 -18.19
C ARG A 248 14.97 -9.52 -18.52
N GLN A 249 14.49 -8.58 -17.69
CA GLN A 249 14.80 -7.15 -17.84
C GLN A 249 16.02 -6.82 -17.00
N GLN A 250 17.06 -6.25 -17.63
CA GLN A 250 18.25 -5.78 -16.95
C GLN A 250 17.93 -4.46 -16.25
N ILE A 251 18.22 -4.35 -14.96
CA ILE A 251 18.00 -3.13 -14.17
C ILE A 251 19.38 -2.51 -13.84
N ASN A 252 19.55 -1.22 -14.13
CA ASN A 252 20.69 -0.39 -13.67
C ASN A 252 22.10 -0.94 -13.96
N ASN A 253 22.36 -1.53 -15.13
CA ASN A 253 23.65 -2.15 -15.47
C ASN A 253 24.14 -3.24 -14.49
N GLU A 254 23.29 -3.69 -13.55
CA GLU A 254 23.54 -4.84 -12.69
C GLU A 254 22.90 -6.10 -13.31
N THR A 255 23.52 -7.26 -13.08
CA THR A 255 23.03 -8.59 -13.49
C THR A 255 21.86 -9.07 -12.63
N LYS A 256 20.93 -8.18 -12.24
CA LYS A 256 19.70 -8.56 -11.52
C LYS A 256 18.55 -8.56 -12.51
N PHE A 257 17.83 -9.67 -12.55
CA PHE A 257 16.68 -9.87 -13.41
C PHE A 257 15.48 -10.20 -12.52
N ALA A 258 14.46 -9.35 -12.53
CA ALA A 258 13.19 -9.69 -11.92
C ALA A 258 12.50 -10.79 -12.75
N LEU A 259 11.95 -11.78 -12.07
CA LEU A 259 11.11 -12.83 -12.64
C LEU A 259 9.61 -12.51 -12.46
N TRP A 260 9.30 -11.64 -11.50
CA TRP A 260 7.93 -11.26 -11.15
C TRP A 260 7.78 -9.74 -11.17
N GLN A 261 6.61 -9.27 -11.59
CA GLN A 261 6.19 -7.89 -11.47
C GLN A 261 4.92 -7.84 -10.62
N SER A 262 4.94 -7.13 -9.50
CA SER A 262 3.76 -6.89 -8.69
C SER A 262 3.29 -5.46 -8.67
N TYR A 263 1.99 -5.33 -8.45
CA TYR A 263 1.29 -4.08 -8.25
C TYR A 263 0.46 -4.21 -6.98
N TRP A 264 0.67 -3.27 -6.07
CA TRP A 264 0.05 -3.24 -4.74
C TRP A 264 -0.90 -2.07 -4.70
N ALA A 265 -2.20 -2.33 -4.70
CA ALA A 265 -3.19 -1.26 -4.56
C ALA A 265 -3.68 -1.18 -3.13
N SER A 266 -3.79 0.04 -2.60
CA SER A 266 -4.43 0.29 -1.31
C SER A 266 -5.35 1.51 -1.36
N TYR A 267 -6.42 1.45 -0.57
CA TYR A 267 -7.35 2.55 -0.36
C TYR A 267 -7.65 2.67 1.13
N VAL A 268 -7.40 3.85 1.72
CA VAL A 268 -7.65 4.12 3.14
C VAL A 268 -8.73 5.19 3.31
N PHE A 269 -9.63 4.97 4.25
CA PHE A 269 -10.65 5.94 4.67
C PHE A 269 -11.02 5.69 6.14
N GLU A 270 -11.77 6.60 6.74
CA GLU A 270 -12.33 6.42 8.08
C GLU A 270 -13.86 6.31 8.02
N LEU A 271 -14.44 5.34 8.73
CA LEU A 271 -15.86 5.37 9.09
C LEU A 271 -16.00 6.12 10.41
N VAL A 272 -16.67 7.26 10.38
CA VAL A 272 -16.82 8.14 11.56
C VAL A 272 -17.92 7.61 12.47
N ASP A 273 -17.71 7.71 13.77
CA ASP A 273 -18.76 7.50 14.77
C ASP A 273 -19.46 8.85 15.02
N GLU A 274 -20.70 8.99 14.54
CA GLU A 274 -21.51 10.21 14.74
C GLU A 274 -22.33 10.20 16.04
N SER A 275 -22.10 9.22 16.93
CA SER A 275 -22.85 9.07 18.20
C SER A 275 -22.40 9.98 19.35
#